data_AF-A0A0F9E374-F1
#
_entry.id   AF-A0A0F9E374-F1
#
_cell.length_a   1.000
_cell.length_b   1.000
_cell.length_c   1.000
_cell.angle_alpha   90.00
_cell.angle_beta   90.00
_cell.angle_gamma   90.00
#
_symmetry.space_group_name_H-M   'P 1'
#
loop_
_entity.id
_entity.type
_entity.pdbx_description
1 polymer ?
#
loop_
_entity_poly.entity_id
_entity_poly.type
_entity_poly.pdbx_seq_one_letter_code
_entity_poly.pdbx_strand_id
1 'polypeptide(L)'
;MSNITITLPGAAHPTRGKGLKMKKGWMSMRLYEHPEKHQAEVYGNVVLSPVGVYCLAVGSELLSVRQSWAAKIHKEEVDEKQSAIIIRNVPESLRRSFKARAASQGKSMQGLVLELMTRYVG
;
A
#
# COMPACT_ATOMS: atom_id res chain seq x y z
N MET A 1 -6.00 -21.78 -16.63
CA MET A 1 -4.87 -21.05 -16.01
C MET A 1 -5.41 -20.38 -14.77
N SER A 2 -4.64 -20.37 -13.68
CA SER A 2 -5.14 -19.95 -12.37
C SER A 2 -4.30 -18.80 -11.81
N ASN A 3 -4.95 -17.89 -11.07
CA ASN A 3 -4.28 -16.80 -10.37
C ASN A 3 -4.02 -17.20 -8.91
N ILE A 4 -2.87 -16.81 -8.36
CA ILE A 4 -2.52 -16.99 -6.95
C ILE A 4 -2.31 -15.60 -6.33
N THR A 5 -3.06 -15.31 -5.28
CA THR A 5 -2.95 -14.05 -4.54
C THR A 5 -2.17 -14.28 -3.24
N ILE A 6 -1.14 -13.48 -2.97
CA ILE A 6 -0.28 -13.57 -1.78
C ILE A 6 -0.34 -12.26 -1.02
N THR A 7 -0.67 -12.33 0.26
CA THR A 7 -0.67 -11.17 1.18
C THR A 7 0.55 -11.27 2.10
N LEU A 8 1.39 -10.25 2.12
CA LEU A 8 2.62 -10.24 2.93
C LEU A 8 2.34 -9.79 4.38
N PRO A 9 2.75 -10.54 5.42
CA PRO A 9 2.64 -10.12 6.81
C PRO A 9 3.76 -9.12 7.13
N GLY A 10 3.41 -7.83 7.34
CA GLY A 10 4.33 -6.78 7.79
C GLY A 10 4.61 -5.63 6.82
N ALA A 11 3.95 -5.54 5.66
CA ALA A 11 4.18 -4.46 4.71
C ALA A 11 3.44 -3.17 5.09
N ALA A 12 4.09 -2.36 5.93
CA ALA A 12 4.01 -0.91 5.80
C ALA A 12 4.76 -0.50 4.52
N HIS A 13 4.09 0.18 3.58
CA HIS A 13 4.75 0.93 2.50
C HIS A 13 4.90 2.40 2.92
N PRO A 14 6.14 2.88 3.09
CA PRO A 14 6.59 4.08 2.37
C PRO A 14 7.91 3.74 1.66
N THR A 15 8.19 4.16 0.43
CA THR A 15 8.92 5.38 0.01
C THR A 15 9.22 5.14 -1.51
N ARG A 16 9.30 6.07 -2.47
CA ARG A 16 10.12 7.29 -2.53
C ARG A 16 9.87 8.04 -3.85
N GLY A 17 9.33 9.25 -3.78
CA GLY A 17 9.61 10.34 -4.71
C GLY A 17 10.32 11.44 -3.91
N LYS A 18 11.43 11.99 -4.40
CA LYS A 18 12.22 12.99 -3.69
C LYS A 18 11.40 14.26 -3.46
N GLY A 19 11.10 14.59 -2.21
CA GLY A 19 10.51 15.86 -1.78
C GLY A 19 10.11 15.81 -0.30
N LEU A 20 10.65 16.73 0.49
CA LEU A 20 10.36 16.98 1.92
C LEU A 20 10.52 15.82 2.93
N LYS A 21 11.60 15.84 3.71
CA LYS A 21 11.77 14.98 4.90
C LYS A 21 10.83 15.46 6.03
N MET A 22 9.58 15.02 6.03
CA MET A 22 8.75 15.06 7.24
C MET A 22 9.04 13.82 8.10
N LYS A 23 9.62 14.03 9.28
CA LYS A 23 9.82 12.99 10.28
C LYS A 23 8.46 12.62 10.92
N LYS A 24 8.08 11.35 10.82
CA LYS A 24 7.00 10.64 11.57
C LYS A 24 5.56 11.12 11.35
N GLY A 25 5.09 11.14 10.10
CA GLY A 25 3.67 11.31 9.75
C GLY A 25 3.23 10.31 8.68
N TRP A 26 1.92 10.01 8.60
CA TRP A 26 1.35 9.25 7.48
C TRP A 26 1.29 10.14 6.22
N MET A 27 1.46 9.56 5.04
CA MET A 27 1.36 10.26 3.76
C MET A 27 0.60 9.37 2.78
N SER A 28 -0.27 9.99 1.98
CA SER A 28 -1.06 9.28 0.98
C SER A 28 -0.20 8.72 -0.15
N MET A 29 -0.59 7.55 -0.66
CA MET A 29 0.06 6.91 -1.79
C MET A 29 -0.30 7.57 -3.11
N ARG A 30 -1.53 8.07 -3.24
CA ARG A 30 -2.00 8.75 -4.46
C ARG A 30 -1.89 10.27 -4.33
N LEU A 31 -1.91 10.91 -5.50
CA LEU A 31 -2.08 12.35 -5.64
C LEU A 31 -3.57 12.68 -5.62
N TYR A 32 -3.94 13.70 -4.87
CA TYR A 32 -5.30 14.18 -4.73
C TYR A 32 -5.35 15.66 -5.12
N GLU A 33 -6.45 16.04 -5.76
CA GLU A 33 -6.75 17.43 -6.05
C GLU A 33 -7.21 18.14 -4.78
N HIS A 34 -6.83 19.40 -4.62
CA HIS A 34 -7.27 20.22 -3.51
C HIS A 34 -8.81 20.34 -3.49
N PRO A 35 -9.46 20.13 -2.33
CA PRO A 35 -10.93 20.06 -2.27
C PRO A 35 -11.64 21.41 -2.47
N GLU A 36 -10.93 22.52 -2.33
CA GLU A 36 -11.49 23.87 -2.48
C GLU A 36 -11.36 24.38 -3.92
N LYS A 37 -12.47 24.88 -4.47
CA LYS A 37 -12.57 25.33 -5.87
C LYS A 37 -11.61 26.46 -6.25
N HIS A 38 -11.21 27.30 -5.29
CA HIS A 38 -10.25 28.38 -5.52
C HIS A 38 -8.80 27.89 -5.66
N GLN A 39 -8.56 26.59 -5.41
CA GLN A 39 -7.30 25.89 -5.67
C GLN A 39 -7.55 24.65 -6.55
N ALA A 40 -8.56 24.71 -7.43
CA ALA A 40 -8.76 23.67 -8.43
C ALA A 40 -7.47 23.48 -9.26
N GLU A 41 -7.24 22.25 -9.74
CA GLU A 41 -6.03 21.85 -10.48
C GLU A 41 -4.73 21.80 -9.64
N VAL A 42 -4.80 22.03 -8.33
CA VAL A 42 -3.66 21.84 -7.43
C VAL A 42 -3.63 20.40 -6.92
N TYR A 43 -2.63 19.63 -7.34
CA TYR A 43 -2.46 18.22 -6.97
C TYR A 43 -1.30 18.03 -6.00
N GLY A 44 -1.53 17.21 -4.97
CA GLY A 44 -0.50 16.88 -3.99
C GLY A 44 -0.81 15.60 -3.23
N ASN A 45 0.11 15.22 -2.34
CA ASN A 45 -0.11 14.10 -1.43
C ASN A 45 -0.74 14.60 -0.13
N VAL A 46 -1.73 13.89 0.40
CA VAL A 46 -2.26 14.18 1.72
C VAL A 46 -1.27 13.71 2.77
N VAL A 47 -0.86 14.58 3.69
CA VAL A 47 0.08 14.27 4.76
C VAL A 47 -0.56 14.53 6.11
N LEU A 48 -0.34 13.63 7.06
CA LEU A 48 -0.69 13.80 8.46
C LEU A 48 0.53 14.33 9.21
N SER A 49 0.46 15.58 9.65
CA SER A 49 1.50 16.21 10.46
C SER A 49 1.62 15.53 11.84
N PRO A 50 2.79 15.55 12.50
CA PRO A 50 2.97 15.02 13.85
C PRO A 50 2.02 15.61 14.90
N VAL A 51 1.49 16.82 14.66
CA VAL A 51 0.49 17.47 15.52
C VAL A 51 -0.95 17.04 15.23
N GLY A 52 -1.16 16.04 14.38
CA GLY A 52 -2.49 15.47 14.09
C GLY A 52 -3.31 16.24 13.05
N VAL A 53 -2.69 17.15 12.31
CA VAL A 53 -3.37 17.97 11.29
C VAL A 53 -3.03 17.46 9.89
N TYR A 54 -4.06 17.30 9.05
CA TYR A 54 -3.87 16.96 7.65
C TYR A 54 -3.59 18.18 6.79
N CYS A 55 -2.62 18.05 5.89
CA CYS A 55 -2.25 19.04 4.89
C CYS A 55 -2.12 18.37 3.51
N LEU A 56 -2.18 19.17 2.43
CA LEU A 56 -1.80 18.74 1.09
C LEU A 56 -0.36 19.19 0.82
N ALA A 57 0.54 18.24 0.60
CA ALA A 57 1.92 18.52 0.21
C ALA A 57 2.02 18.66 -1.31
N VAL A 58 2.39 19.85 -1.78
CA VAL A 58 2.57 20.18 -3.20
C VAL A 58 4.02 20.63 -3.38
N GLY A 59 4.87 19.72 -3.87
CA GLY A 59 6.31 19.97 -3.94
C GLY A 59 6.94 20.19 -2.56
N SER A 60 7.40 21.41 -2.28
CA SER A 60 7.94 21.82 -0.98
C SER A 60 6.93 22.55 -0.08
N GLU A 61 5.75 22.87 -0.60
CA GLU A 61 4.73 23.64 0.10
C GLU A 61 3.69 22.73 0.76
N LEU A 62 3.07 23.25 1.82
CA LEU A 62 1.98 22.60 2.55
C LEU A 62 0.75 23.49 2.50
N LEU A 63 -0.32 22.97 1.92
CA LEU A 63 -1.59 23.66 1.83
C LEU A 63 -2.55 23.10 2.87
N SER A 64 -3.31 23.98 3.50
CA SER A 64 -4.33 23.59 4.46
C SER A 64 -5.53 22.98 3.73
N VAL A 65 -6.01 21.84 4.21
CA VAL A 65 -7.17 21.15 3.63
C VAL A 65 -8.26 20.90 4.66
N ARG A 66 -9.47 20.60 4.16
CA ARG A 66 -10.56 20.12 5.01
C ARG A 66 -10.16 18.81 5.68
N GLN A 67 -10.17 18.82 7.00
CA GLN A 67 -9.73 17.67 7.81
C GLN A 67 -10.62 16.44 7.58
N SER A 68 -11.93 16.61 7.39
CA SER A 68 -12.87 15.51 7.12
C SER A 68 -12.62 14.82 5.79
N TRP A 69 -12.24 15.57 4.76
CA TRP A 69 -11.88 15.05 3.44
C TRP A 69 -10.57 14.26 3.50
N ALA A 70 -9.54 14.84 4.11
CA ALA A 70 -8.24 14.19 4.26
C ALA A 70 -8.32 12.94 5.16
N ALA A 71 -9.11 12.98 6.23
CA ALA A 71 -9.34 11.83 7.10
C ALA A 71 -10.06 10.68 6.38
N LYS A 72 -10.97 10.97 5.44
CA LYS A 72 -11.62 9.95 4.60
C LYS A 72 -10.58 9.24 3.73
N ILE A 73 -9.71 10.00 3.06
CA ILE A 73 -8.61 9.46 2.25
C ILE A 73 -7.65 8.61 3.10
N HIS A 74 -7.26 9.12 4.27
CA HIS A 74 -6.39 8.38 5.20
C HIS A 74 -7.03 7.06 5.63
N LYS A 75 -8.33 7.05 5.93
CA LYS A 75 -9.05 5.82 6.27
C LYS A 75 -9.09 4.84 5.09
N GLU A 76 -9.47 5.32 3.90
CA GLU A 76 -9.56 4.49 2.69
C GLU A 76 -8.20 3.87 2.33
N GLU A 77 -7.11 4.62 2.40
CA GLU A 77 -5.78 4.11 2.06
C GLU A 77 -5.14 3.28 3.19
N VAL A 78 -5.48 3.53 4.46
CA VAL A 78 -5.03 2.67 5.57
C VAL A 78 -5.74 1.32 5.52
N ASP A 79 -7.01 1.29 5.10
CA ASP A 79 -7.73 0.05 4.82
C ASP A 79 -7.15 -0.66 3.57
N GLU A 80 -6.57 0.05 2.60
CA GLU A 80 -5.86 -0.52 1.43
C GLU A 80 -4.48 -1.15 1.76
N LYS A 81 -4.02 -1.21 3.02
CA LYS A 81 -2.74 -1.84 3.42
C LYS A 81 -2.65 -3.37 3.24
N GLN A 82 -3.59 -3.98 2.53
CA GLN A 82 -3.46 -5.35 2.03
C GLN A 82 -2.87 -5.33 0.62
N SER A 83 -1.55 -5.11 0.52
CA SER A 83 -0.84 -5.27 -0.76
C SER A 83 -0.82 -6.75 -1.15
N ALA A 84 -1.86 -7.15 -1.86
CA ALA A 84 -2.05 -8.48 -2.39
C ALA A 84 -1.28 -8.62 -3.71
N ILE A 85 -0.23 -9.43 -3.73
CA ILE A 85 0.51 -9.76 -4.95
C ILE A 85 -0.27 -10.83 -5.70
N ILE A 86 -0.74 -10.53 -6.91
CA ILE A 86 -1.45 -11.50 -7.76
C ILE A 86 -0.46 -12.06 -8.79
N ILE A 87 -0.08 -13.31 -8.63
CA ILE A 87 0.66 -14.08 -9.63
C ILE A 87 -0.36 -14.62 -10.65
N ARG A 88 -0.30 -14.07 -11.86
CA ARG A 88 -1.21 -14.43 -12.96
C ARG A 88 -0.62 -15.55 -13.81
N ASN A 89 -1.50 -16.25 -14.52
CA ASN A 89 -1.13 -17.30 -15.49
C ASN A 89 -0.30 -18.45 -14.91
N VAL A 90 -0.58 -18.87 -13.67
CA VAL A 90 0.09 -20.04 -13.09
C VAL A 90 -0.48 -21.31 -13.76
N PRO A 91 0.38 -22.19 -14.30
CA PRO A 91 -0.02 -23.51 -14.77
C PRO A 91 -0.73 -24.32 -13.69
N GLU A 92 -1.79 -25.04 -14.06
CA GLU A 92 -2.62 -25.76 -13.10
C GLU A 92 -1.86 -26.90 -12.40
N SER A 93 -0.89 -27.51 -13.11
CA SER A 93 0.04 -28.49 -12.55
C SER A 93 0.81 -27.89 -11.37
N LEU A 94 1.41 -26.70 -11.53
CA LEU A 94 2.13 -26.01 -10.47
C LEU A 94 1.22 -25.63 -9.31
N ARG A 95 0.01 -25.13 -9.58
CA ARG A 95 -0.98 -24.81 -8.53
C ARG A 95 -1.31 -26.04 -7.68
N ARG A 96 -1.55 -27.20 -8.31
CA ARG A 96 -1.83 -28.46 -7.60
C ARG A 96 -0.64 -28.91 -6.77
N SER A 97 0.57 -28.82 -7.30
CA SER A 97 1.80 -29.15 -6.57
C SER A 97 2.00 -28.24 -5.34
N PHE A 98 1.79 -26.92 -5.48
CA PHE A 98 1.86 -25.99 -4.34
C PHE A 98 0.79 -26.31 -3.29
N LYS A 99 -0.44 -26.61 -3.71
CA LYS A 99 -1.54 -26.97 -2.79
C LYS A 99 -1.25 -28.27 -2.04
N ALA A 100 -0.77 -29.30 -2.73
CA ALA A 100 -0.41 -30.58 -2.12
C ALA A 100 0.74 -30.41 -1.11
N ARG A 101 1.77 -29.64 -1.48
CA ARG A 101 2.92 -29.38 -0.61
C ARG A 101 2.53 -28.54 0.61
N ALA A 102 1.64 -27.56 0.44
CA ALA A 102 1.12 -26.75 1.54
C ALA A 102 0.35 -27.62 2.54
N ALA A 103 -0.51 -28.52 2.04
CA ALA A 103 -1.25 -29.48 2.86
C ALA A 103 -0.32 -30.42 3.64
N SER A 104 0.74 -30.95 3.00
CA SER A 104 1.71 -31.82 3.68
C SER A 104 2.51 -31.14 4.80
N GLN A 105 2.64 -29.81 4.74
CA GLN A 105 3.39 -29.02 5.71
C GLN A 105 2.49 -28.30 6.73
N GLY A 106 1.16 -28.51 6.67
CA GLY A 106 0.20 -27.85 7.53
C GLY A 106 0.13 -26.32 7.35
N LYS A 107 0.59 -25.81 6.21
CA LYS A 107 0.67 -24.36 5.92
C LYS A 107 -0.40 -23.95 4.92
N SER A 108 -0.77 -22.68 4.95
CA SER A 108 -1.57 -22.11 3.86
C SER A 108 -0.73 -22.05 2.58
N MET A 109 -1.39 -22.14 1.42
CA MET A 109 -0.71 -22.04 0.12
C MET A 109 0.04 -20.71 -0.03
N GLN A 110 -0.49 -19.62 0.55
CA GLN A 110 0.17 -18.31 0.61
C GLN A 110 1.43 -18.35 1.47
N GLY A 111 1.35 -18.93 2.67
CA GLY A 111 2.49 -19.05 3.58
C GLY A 111 3.63 -19.88 2.98
N LEU A 112 3.30 -20.94 2.25
CA LEU A 112 4.30 -21.75 1.55
C LEU A 112 5.00 -20.96 0.44
N VAL A 113 4.25 -20.22 -0.39
CA VAL A 113 4.88 -19.43 -1.47
C VAL A 113 5.74 -18.31 -0.90
N LEU A 114 5.27 -17.66 0.16
CA LEU A 114 6.04 -16.65 0.87
C LEU A 114 7.36 -17.22 1.41
N GLU A 115 7.31 -18.35 2.10
CA GLU A 115 8.49 -19.02 2.63
C GLU A 115 9.48 -19.44 1.53
N LEU A 116 8.98 -19.95 0.40
CA LEU A 116 9.82 -20.31 -0.73
C LEU A 116 10.51 -19.08 -1.34
N MET A 117 9.80 -17.96 -1.44
CA MET A 117 10.39 -16.69 -1.87
C MET A 117 11.48 -16.23 -0.88
N THR A 118 11.20 -16.28 0.43
CA THR A 118 12.18 -15.91 1.46
C THR A 118 13.42 -16.80 1.45
N ARG A 119 13.25 -18.10 1.24
CA ARG A 119 14.36 -19.07 1.20
C ARG A 119 15.25 -18.91 -0.03
N TYR A 120 14.72 -18.45 -1.16
CA TYR A 120 15.48 -18.31 -2.41
C TYR A 120 16.22 -16.97 -2.52
N VAL A 121 15.76 -15.94 -1.82
CA VAL A 121 16.33 -14.58 -1.86
C VAL A 121 17.25 -14.28 -0.68
N GLY A 122 17.07 -14.95 0.47
CA GLY A 122 17.94 -14.84 1.65
C GLY A 122 19.19 -15.70 1.52
#